data_AF-A0A4Q2SMC7-F1
#
_entry.id   AF-A0A4Q2SMC7-F1
#
_cell.length_a   1.000
_cell.length_b   1.000
_cell.length_c   1.000
_cell.angle_alpha   90.00
_cell.angle_beta   90.00
_cell.angle_gamma   90.00
#
_symmetry.space_group_name_H-M   'P 1'
#
loop_
_entity.id
_entity.type
_entity.pdbx_description
1 polymer ?
#
loop_
_entity_poly.entity_id
_entity_poly.type
_entity_poly.pdbx_seq_one_letter_code
_entity_poly.pdbx_strand_id
1 'polypeptide(L)'
;MSDAHEVGPLGEEAAKLFSALSGWARDHAGEANEGLSGLAAQAASAVHGIDEHLATGAAECTVCPVCRAVHAVRQLSPEVTTHLTSAVSSLAQAAAALLATPAPRASDPAGVEHITLDDEWPDDPDGTG
;
A
#
# COMPACT_ATOMS: atom_id res chain seq x y z
N MET A 1 -27.60 7.55 -17.53
CA MET A 1 -26.85 6.40 -17.01
C MET A 1 -25.43 6.59 -17.49
N SER A 2 -24.53 6.97 -16.58
CA SER A 2 -23.19 7.42 -16.92
C SER A 2 -22.33 6.27 -17.42
N ASP A 3 -21.61 6.51 -18.52
CA ASP A 3 -20.50 5.72 -19.03
C ASP A 3 -19.56 5.30 -17.89
N ALA A 4 -19.56 4.00 -17.59
CA ALA A 4 -18.40 3.38 -16.97
C ALA A 4 -17.29 3.40 -18.02
N HIS A 5 -16.47 4.44 -18.00
CA HIS A 5 -15.27 4.53 -18.81
C HIS A 5 -14.46 3.26 -18.56
N GLU A 6 -14.30 2.44 -19.59
CA GLU A 6 -13.48 1.25 -19.60
C GLU A 6 -12.05 1.67 -19.26
N VAL A 7 -11.70 1.58 -17.98
CA VAL A 7 -10.38 1.85 -17.45
C VAL A 7 -9.47 0.77 -18.02
N GLY A 8 -8.90 0.99 -19.21
CA GLY A 8 -8.05 0.03 -19.90
C GLY A 8 -6.76 -0.29 -19.12
N PRO A 9 -5.57 -0.29 -19.74
CA PRO A 9 -4.32 -0.67 -19.05
C PRO A 9 -4.03 0.15 -17.77
N LEU A 10 -4.59 1.35 -17.61
CA LEU A 10 -4.49 2.12 -16.37
C LEU A 10 -5.20 1.44 -15.17
N GLY A 11 -6.34 0.80 -15.40
CA GLY A 11 -7.09 0.09 -14.35
C GLY A 11 -6.32 -1.13 -13.86
N GLU A 12 -5.72 -1.87 -14.78
CA GLU A 12 -4.82 -3.00 -14.50
C GLU A 12 -3.60 -2.56 -13.67
N GLU A 13 -2.92 -1.48 -14.07
CA GLU A 13 -1.77 -0.94 -13.33
C GLU A 13 -2.17 -0.36 -11.97
N ALA A 14 -3.34 0.25 -11.84
CA ALA A 14 -3.87 0.70 -10.55
C ALA A 14 -4.19 -0.48 -9.61
N ALA A 15 -4.71 -1.59 -10.15
CA ALA A 15 -4.94 -2.81 -9.38
C ALA A 15 -3.62 -3.42 -8.88
N LYS A 16 -2.57 -3.43 -9.72
CA LYS A 16 -1.22 -3.86 -9.32
C LYS A 16 -0.64 -2.99 -8.22
N LEU A 17 -0.75 -1.66 -8.36
CA LEU A 17 -0.32 -0.71 -7.33
C LEU A 17 -1.06 -0.97 -6.00
N PHE A 18 -2.38 -1.13 -6.06
CA PHE A 18 -3.21 -1.37 -4.88
C PHE A 18 -2.86 -2.71 -4.21
N SER A 19 -2.60 -3.74 -5.01
CA SER A 19 -2.16 -5.05 -4.53
C SER A 19 -0.83 -4.93 -3.78
N ALA A 20 0.18 -4.28 -4.37
CA ALA A 20 1.48 -4.06 -3.73
C ALA A 20 1.36 -3.25 -2.43
N LEU A 21 0.56 -2.19 -2.43
CA LEU A 21 0.27 -1.38 -1.24
C LEU A 21 -0.44 -2.19 -0.15
N SER A 22 -1.39 -3.06 -0.52
CA SER A 22 -2.12 -3.91 0.43
C SER A 22 -1.26 -4.99 1.07
N GLY A 23 -0.26 -5.51 0.33
CA GLY A 23 0.75 -6.43 0.84
C GLY A 23 1.63 -5.75 1.89
N TRP A 24 2.22 -4.61 1.53
CA TRP A 24 3.01 -3.79 2.44
C TRP A 24 2.22 -3.38 3.70
N ALA A 25 0.97 -2.96 3.54
CA ALA A 25 0.12 -2.59 4.65
C ALA A 25 -0.20 -3.77 5.58
N ARG A 26 -0.35 -5.00 5.06
CA ARG A 26 -0.53 -6.20 5.90
C ARG A 26 0.73 -6.54 6.68
N ASP A 27 1.90 -6.44 6.04
CA ASP A 27 3.19 -6.71 6.69
C ASP A 27 3.42 -5.76 7.89
N HIS A 28 3.06 -4.49 7.73
CA HIS A 28 3.19 -3.49 8.80
C HIS A 28 1.99 -3.36 9.76
N ALA A 29 0.83 -3.93 9.41
CA ALA A 29 -0.33 -3.94 10.32
C ALA A 29 -0.16 -4.95 11.47
N GLY A 30 0.63 -6.01 11.27
CA GLY A 30 0.94 -7.00 12.31
C GLY A 30 1.69 -6.42 13.52
N GLU A 31 2.41 -5.31 13.32
CA GLU A 31 3.20 -4.58 14.32
C GLU A 31 2.46 -3.37 14.92
N ALA A 32 1.26 -3.03 14.41
CA ALA A 32 0.41 -1.93 14.88
C ALA A 32 -0.49 -2.28 16.09
N ASN A 33 -0.34 -3.48 16.68
CA ASN A 33 -1.17 -3.93 17.81
C ASN A 33 -0.85 -3.18 19.13
N GLU A 34 0.32 -2.53 19.24
CA GLU A 34 0.67 -1.63 20.35
C GLU A 34 0.40 -0.15 20.00
N GLY A 35 -0.89 0.18 19.85
CA GLY A 35 -1.40 1.54 20.09
C GLY A 35 -1.26 2.54 18.94
N LEU A 36 -2.41 2.90 18.35
CA LEU A 36 -2.59 4.00 17.40
C LEU A 36 -1.85 5.30 17.78
N SER A 37 -1.72 5.61 19.08
CA SER A 37 -0.99 6.77 19.58
C SER A 37 0.54 6.68 19.39
N GLY A 38 1.12 5.49 19.49
CA GLY A 38 2.55 5.27 19.23
C GLY A 38 2.87 5.42 17.75
N LEU A 39 2.00 4.87 16.90
CA LEU A 39 2.11 5.01 15.45
C LEU A 39 1.94 6.46 14.99
N ALA A 40 0.99 7.21 15.59
CA ALA A 40 0.81 8.63 15.32
C ALA A 40 2.04 9.46 15.74
N ALA A 41 2.66 9.15 16.89
CA ALA A 41 3.88 9.83 17.33
C ALA A 41 5.09 9.49 16.44
N GLN A 42 5.22 8.24 15.99
CA GLN A 42 6.26 7.80 15.06
C GLN A 42 6.09 8.45 13.69
N ALA A 43 4.85 8.56 13.21
CA ALA A 43 4.53 9.24 11.96
C ALA A 43 4.83 10.74 12.06
N ALA A 44 4.48 11.39 13.18
CA ALA A 44 4.77 12.81 13.39
C ALA A 44 6.28 13.10 13.41
N SER A 45 7.09 12.26 14.06
CA SER A 45 8.55 12.43 14.10
C SER A 45 9.20 12.13 12.76
N ALA A 46 8.71 11.11 12.05
CA ALA A 46 9.12 10.83 10.68
C ALA A 46 8.85 12.06 9.81
N VAL A 47 7.61 12.56 9.78
CA VAL A 47 7.20 13.76 9.00
C VAL A 47 8.06 14.97 9.30
N HIS A 48 8.42 15.22 10.56
CA HIS A 48 9.30 16.33 10.92
C HIS A 48 10.69 16.17 10.30
N GLY A 49 11.34 15.02 10.46
CA GLY A 49 12.69 14.78 9.93
C GLY A 49 12.78 14.79 8.40
N ILE A 50 11.68 14.49 7.69
CA ILE A 50 11.61 14.65 6.24
C ILE A 50 11.48 16.13 5.85
N ASP A 51 10.77 16.96 6.62
CA ASP A 51 10.58 18.39 6.31
C ASP A 51 11.92 19.15 6.23
N GLU A 52 12.88 18.83 7.10
CA GLU A 52 14.24 19.40 7.06
C GLU A 52 15.03 19.08 5.77
N HIS A 53 14.66 18.03 5.03
CA HIS A 53 15.41 17.54 3.86
C HIS A 53 14.61 17.53 2.54
N LEU A 54 13.31 17.83 2.57
CA LEU A 54 12.45 17.87 1.39
C LEU A 54 12.36 19.26 0.77
N ALA A 55 12.27 19.28 -0.57
CA ALA A 55 12.00 20.49 -1.35
C ALA A 55 13.01 21.63 -1.13
N THR A 56 14.28 21.30 -0.90
CA THR A 56 15.40 22.25 -0.76
C THR A 56 15.71 23.05 -2.04
N GLY A 57 15.01 22.74 -3.15
CA GLY A 57 15.21 23.37 -4.46
C GLY A 57 16.31 22.74 -5.31
N ALA A 58 16.91 21.63 -4.84
CA ALA A 58 17.94 20.91 -5.57
C ALA A 58 17.38 20.18 -6.83
N ALA A 59 18.24 19.87 -7.81
CA ALA A 59 17.81 19.33 -9.10
C ALA A 59 17.07 17.99 -8.98
N GLU A 60 17.46 17.18 -8.00
CA GLU A 60 16.80 15.92 -7.61
C GLU A 60 15.34 16.11 -7.16
N CYS A 61 14.97 17.28 -6.66
CA CYS A 61 13.59 17.58 -6.27
C CYS A 61 12.65 17.73 -7.48
N THR A 62 13.18 17.93 -8.69
CA THR A 62 12.37 18.05 -9.91
C THR A 62 11.90 16.69 -10.43
N VAL A 63 12.53 15.58 -10.03
CA VAL A 63 12.23 14.22 -10.51
C VAL A 63 11.65 13.32 -9.41
N CYS A 64 11.85 13.66 -8.14
CA CYS A 64 11.29 12.89 -7.02
C CYS A 64 9.76 13.10 -6.89
N PRO A 65 8.94 12.04 -6.91
CA PRO A 65 7.48 12.15 -6.79
C PRO A 65 7.03 12.71 -5.43
N VAL A 66 7.76 12.38 -4.35
CA VAL A 66 7.47 12.91 -3.01
C VAL A 66 7.71 14.42 -2.96
N CYS A 67 8.84 14.90 -3.51
CA CYS A 67 9.14 16.33 -3.56
C CYS A 67 8.10 17.11 -4.37
N ARG A 68 7.63 16.55 -5.50
CA ARG A 68 6.56 17.16 -6.31
C ARG A 68 5.23 17.25 -5.55
N ALA A 69 4.87 16.21 -4.81
CA ALA A 69 3.66 16.20 -3.99
C ALA A 69 3.74 17.25 -2.87
N VAL A 70 4.85 17.32 -2.13
CA VAL A 70 5.06 18.33 -1.07
C VAL A 70 5.01 19.74 -1.63
N HIS A 71 5.63 19.98 -2.79
CA HIS A 71 5.58 21.28 -3.45
C HIS A 71 4.15 21.67 -3.83
N ALA A 72 3.36 20.74 -4.39
CA ALA A 72 1.96 20.99 -4.72
C ALA A 72 1.12 21.33 -3.48
N VAL A 73 1.33 20.63 -2.37
CA VAL A 73 0.62 20.91 -1.09
C VAL A 73 1.01 22.26 -0.53
N ARG A 74 2.30 22.63 -0.54
CA ARG A 74 2.80 23.93 -0.04
C ARG A 74 2.31 25.13 -0.85
N GLN A 75 1.91 24.92 -2.10
CA GLN A 75 1.37 25.96 -2.99
C GLN A 75 -0.14 26.17 -2.79
N LEU A 76 -0.82 25.33 -2.00
CA LEU A 76 -2.24 25.50 -1.66
C LEU A 76 -2.42 26.68 -0.69
N SER A 77 -3.53 27.40 -0.80
CA SER A 77 -3.88 28.43 0.19
C SER A 77 -4.31 27.78 1.52
N PRO A 78 -4.09 28.44 2.67
CA PRO A 78 -4.45 27.89 3.99
C PRO A 78 -5.94 27.58 4.12
N GLU A 79 -6.81 28.29 3.40
CA GLU A 79 -8.25 28.01 3.33
C GLU A 79 -8.50 26.67 2.62
N VAL A 80 -7.84 26.43 1.49
CA VAL A 80 -7.97 25.17 0.73
C VAL A 80 -7.44 23.99 1.53
N THR A 81 -6.30 24.15 2.22
CA THR A 81 -5.73 23.11 3.08
C THR A 81 -6.69 22.72 4.21
N THR A 82 -7.41 23.69 4.79
CA THR A 82 -8.42 23.43 5.83
C THR A 82 -9.57 22.58 5.29
N HIS A 83 -10.12 22.94 4.13
CA HIS A 83 -11.19 22.17 3.49
C HIS A 83 -10.73 20.77 3.07
N LEU A 84 -9.52 20.66 2.56
CA LEU A 84 -8.93 19.38 2.15
C LEU A 84 -8.69 18.46 3.35
N THR A 85 -8.22 19.01 4.47
CA THR A 85 -8.04 18.26 5.73
C THR A 85 -9.35 17.66 6.22
N SER A 86 -10.45 18.44 6.15
CA SER A 86 -11.79 17.93 6.49
C SER A 86 -12.22 16.77 5.58
N ALA A 87 -12.01 16.90 4.26
CA ALA A 87 -12.32 15.84 3.30
C ALA A 87 -11.48 14.58 3.54
N VAL A 88 -10.16 14.74 3.77
CA VAL A 88 -9.24 13.65 4.10
C VAL A 88 -9.67 12.94 5.38
N SER A 89 -10.08 13.68 6.41
CA SER A 89 -10.55 13.07 7.67
C SER A 89 -11.81 12.21 7.46
N SER A 90 -12.74 12.67 6.63
CA SER A 90 -13.96 11.94 6.30
C SER A 90 -13.65 10.67 5.48
N LEU A 91 -12.72 10.77 4.53
CA LEU A 91 -12.23 9.63 3.76
C LEU A 91 -11.53 8.59 4.65
N ALA A 92 -10.66 9.02 5.55
CA ALA A 92 -9.96 8.14 6.47
C ALA A 92 -10.93 7.39 7.39
N GLN A 93 -11.97 8.07 7.88
CA GLN A 93 -13.04 7.46 8.67
C GLN A 93 -13.81 6.40 7.86
N ALA A 94 -14.15 6.70 6.60
CA ALA A 94 -14.80 5.74 5.71
C ALA A 94 -13.92 4.52 5.42
N ALA A 95 -12.62 4.75 5.17
CA ALA A 95 -11.65 3.68 4.96
C ALA A 95 -11.49 2.81 6.21
N ALA A 96 -11.40 3.42 7.40
CA ALA A 96 -11.36 2.69 8.66
C ALA A 96 -12.61 1.85 8.89
N ALA A 97 -13.80 2.38 8.54
CA ALA A 97 -15.05 1.63 8.63
C ALA A 97 -15.06 0.42 7.69
N LEU A 98 -14.55 0.55 6.46
CA LEU A 98 -14.42 -0.57 5.51
C LEU A 98 -13.45 -1.64 6.02
N LEU A 99 -12.29 -1.24 6.56
CA LEU A 99 -11.27 -2.15 7.10
C LEU A 99 -11.72 -2.82 8.41
N ALA A 100 -12.53 -2.15 9.21
CA ALA A 100 -13.10 -2.68 10.44
C ALA A 100 -14.21 -3.70 10.20
N THR A 101 -14.68 -3.87 8.95
CA THR A 101 -15.65 -4.91 8.61
C THR A 101 -14.99 -6.27 8.79
N PRO A 102 -15.35 -7.06 9.82
CA PRO A 102 -14.78 -8.39 9.97
C PRO A 102 -15.27 -9.24 8.80
N ALA A 103 -14.34 -9.87 8.08
CA ALA A 103 -14.69 -10.81 7.04
C ALA A 103 -15.63 -11.88 7.65
N PRO A 104 -16.75 -12.25 7.00
CA PRO A 104 -17.47 -13.45 7.38
C PRO A 104 -16.44 -14.60 7.34
N ARG A 105 -16.35 -15.38 8.43
CA ARG A 105 -15.46 -16.54 8.50
C ARG A 105 -15.75 -17.41 7.28
N ALA A 106 -14.82 -17.41 6.32
CA ALA A 106 -14.82 -18.40 5.27
C ALA A 106 -14.59 -19.76 5.94
N SER A 107 -15.55 -20.66 5.79
CA SER A 107 -15.26 -22.08 5.89
C SER A 107 -14.19 -22.42 4.84
N ASP A 108 -13.11 -23.03 5.31
CA ASP A 108 -12.00 -23.73 4.63
C ASP A 108 -11.50 -23.23 3.25
N PRO A 109 -10.19 -22.98 3.09
CA PRO A 109 -9.64 -22.42 1.87
C PRO A 109 -9.66 -23.44 0.72
N ALA A 110 -10.25 -23.04 -0.39
CA ALA A 110 -9.96 -23.60 -1.69
C ALA A 110 -8.53 -23.24 -2.12
N GLY A 111 -7.85 -24.19 -2.75
CA GLY A 111 -7.17 -23.89 -4.01
C GLY A 111 -5.72 -23.45 -3.93
N VAL A 112 -4.85 -24.31 -3.40
CA VAL A 112 -3.52 -24.54 -3.99
C VAL A 112 -3.27 -26.04 -3.89
N GLU A 113 -3.17 -26.74 -5.02
CA GLU A 113 -2.75 -28.14 -5.01
C GLU A 113 -1.26 -28.20 -4.71
N HIS A 114 -0.93 -28.77 -3.55
CA HIS A 114 0.43 -29.17 -3.24
C HIS A 114 0.75 -30.42 -4.05
N ILE A 115 1.60 -30.25 -5.06
CA ILE A 115 2.15 -31.37 -5.82
C ILE A 115 3.13 -32.08 -4.91
N THR A 116 2.80 -33.27 -4.43
CA THR A 116 3.77 -34.13 -3.74
C THR A 116 4.77 -34.61 -4.79
N LEU A 117 5.99 -34.08 -4.74
CA LEU A 117 7.11 -34.64 -5.47
C LEU A 117 7.54 -35.90 -4.73
N ASP A 118 7.15 -37.08 -5.20
CA ASP A 118 7.72 -38.32 -4.71
C ASP A 118 9.19 -38.38 -5.16
N ASP A 119 10.10 -38.40 -4.19
CA ASP A 119 11.56 -38.50 -4.37
C ASP A 119 12.00 -39.90 -4.86
N GLU A 120 11.32 -40.47 -5.86
CA GLU A 120 11.83 -41.62 -6.61
C GLU A 120 12.18 -41.16 -8.02
N TRP A 121 13.30 -40.46 -8.12
CA TRP A 121 13.99 -40.25 -9.38
C TRP A 121 14.50 -41.62 -9.85
N PRO A 122 14.06 -42.15 -11.01
CA PRO A 122 14.61 -43.40 -11.51
C PRO A 122 16.08 -43.18 -11.88
N ASP A 123 16.99 -43.81 -11.15
CA ASP A 123 18.35 -44.02 -11.61
C ASP A 123 18.30 -44.94 -12.84
N ASP A 124 18.45 -44.36 -14.03
CA ASP A 124 18.66 -45.11 -15.27
C ASP A 124 20.05 -45.81 -15.22
N PRO A 125 20.19 -47.01 -15.81
CA PRO A 125 21.12 -48.03 -15.36
C PRO A 125 22.51 -47.90 -15.99
N ASP A 126 23.51 -47.61 -15.16
CA ASP A 126 24.90 -47.77 -15.52
C ASP A 126 25.34 -49.23 -15.31
N GLY A 127 25.57 -49.91 -16.43
CA GLY A 127 26.06 -51.28 -16.47
C GLY A 127 27.48 -51.43 -15.91
N THR A 128 27.76 -52.59 -15.33
CA THR A 128 29.04 -53.32 -15.45
C THR A 128 28.97 -54.65 -14.69
N GLY A 129 29.38 -55.73 -15.36
CA GLY A 129 29.55 -57.07 -14.77
C GLY A 129 29.33 -58.19 -15.75
#